data_AF-A0A5C3QHE4-F1
#
_entry.id   AF-A0A5C3QHE4-F1
#
_cell.length_a   1.000
_cell.length_b   1.000
_cell.length_c   1.000
_cell.angle_alpha   90.00
_cell.angle_beta   90.00
_cell.angle_gamma   90.00
#
_symmetry.space_group_name_H-M   'P 1'
#
loop_
_entity.id
_entity.type
_entity.pdbx_description
1 polymer ?
#
loop_
_entity_poly.entity_id
_entity_poly.type
_entity_poly.pdbx_seq_one_letter_code
_entity_poly.pdbx_strand_id
1 'polypeptide(L)'
;MANTIGSLPDCILEGIFLLALEPNLSTIYTRQAPNKKAPWNIAAVSRSWRQIALSTRRLWTNIDVEDSHTCKRVKDICIVQFPIICCYRQLKQLQLLPLNVDMSCVTCKCNQSVLRIAAAQCQQ
;
A
#
# COMPACT_ATOMS: atom_id res chain seq x y z
N MET A 1 22.86 13.00 -19.82
CA MET A 1 22.10 13.93 -18.96
C MET A 1 21.88 13.25 -17.63
N ALA A 2 22.57 13.68 -16.57
CA ALA A 2 22.43 13.07 -15.25
C ALA A 2 21.04 13.39 -14.70
N ASN A 3 20.28 12.35 -14.31
CA ASN A 3 18.97 12.50 -13.67
C ASN A 3 19.15 13.23 -12.32
N THR A 4 18.84 14.52 -12.31
CA THR A 4 18.96 15.47 -11.17
C THR A 4 18.13 15.08 -9.95
N ILE A 5 17.13 14.22 -10.12
CA ILE A 5 16.31 13.74 -9.00
C ILE A 5 17.04 12.64 -8.21
N GLY A 6 17.93 11.87 -8.84
CA GLY A 6 18.68 10.80 -8.17
C GLY A 6 19.80 11.29 -7.25
N SER A 7 20.15 12.58 -7.32
CA SER A 7 21.15 13.23 -6.46
C SER A 7 20.57 13.90 -5.22
N LEU A 8 19.24 13.86 -5.05
CA LEU A 8 18.60 14.42 -3.86
C LEU A 8 18.89 13.56 -2.63
N PRO A 9 19.06 14.18 -1.44
CA PRO A 9 19.15 13.44 -0.19
C PRO A 9 17.91 12.59 0.06
N ASP A 10 18.09 11.43 0.69
CA ASP A 10 17.02 10.47 0.98
C ASP A 10 15.84 11.10 1.76
N CYS A 11 16.11 12.00 2.69
CA CYS A 11 15.07 12.69 3.48
C CYS A 11 14.18 13.61 2.62
N ILE A 12 14.73 14.20 1.55
CA ILE A 12 13.98 15.04 0.62
C ILE A 12 13.11 14.15 -0.27
N LEU A 13 13.66 13.04 -0.77
CA LEU A 13 12.90 12.05 -1.53
C LEU A 13 11.77 11.44 -0.70
N GLU A 14 12.02 11.11 0.55
CA GLU A 14 11.00 10.67 1.50
C GLU A 14 9.87 11.69 1.64
N GLY A 15 10.20 12.97 1.84
CA GLY A 15 9.21 14.04 1.91
C GLY A 15 8.34 14.12 0.64
N ILE A 16 8.97 14.03 -0.54
CA ILE A 16 8.27 14.01 -1.84
C ILE A 16 7.36 12.78 -1.94
N PHE A 17 7.83 11.60 -1.51
CA PHE A 17 7.04 10.37 -1.55
C PHE A 17 5.80 10.46 -0.66
N LEU A 18 5.90 11.11 0.50
CA LEU A 18 4.77 11.31 1.40
C LEU A 18 3.72 12.25 0.80
N LEU A 19 4.13 13.27 0.05
CA LEU A 19 3.20 14.14 -0.69
C LEU A 19 2.41 13.34 -1.75
N ALA A 20 3.00 12.30 -2.33
CA ALA A 20 2.30 11.45 -3.28
C ALA A 20 1.17 10.61 -2.64
N LEU A 21 1.09 10.52 -1.30
CA LEU A 21 -0.03 9.90 -0.60
C LEU A 21 -1.25 10.82 -0.50
N GLU A 22 -1.05 12.13 -0.66
CA GLU A 22 -2.14 13.10 -0.53
C GLU A 22 -3.24 12.83 -1.56
N PRO A 23 -4.52 12.97 -1.16
CA PRO A 23 -5.64 12.74 -2.05
C PRO A 23 -5.59 13.72 -3.23
N ASN A 24 -5.76 13.22 -4.45
CA ASN A 24 -5.86 14.08 -5.63
C ASN A 24 -7.05 15.03 -5.47
N LEU A 25 -6.77 16.33 -5.41
CA LEU A 25 -7.79 17.39 -5.23
C LEU A 25 -8.81 17.47 -6.38
N SER A 26 -8.62 16.72 -7.47
CA SER A 26 -9.45 16.77 -8.67
C SER A 26 -10.81 16.05 -8.55
N THR A 27 -11.05 15.25 -7.50
CA THR A 27 -12.32 14.53 -7.32
C THR A 27 -13.14 15.14 -6.18
N ILE A 28 -13.80 16.27 -6.46
CA ILE A 28 -14.58 17.09 -5.52
C ILE A 28 -15.81 16.33 -4.93
N TYR A 29 -16.20 15.19 -5.49
CA TYR A 29 -17.43 14.45 -5.11
C TYR A 29 -17.22 13.08 -4.46
N THR A 30 -15.99 12.57 -4.37
CA THR A 30 -15.70 11.30 -3.69
C THR A 30 -14.79 11.59 -2.49
N ARG A 31 -15.13 11.03 -1.31
CA ARG A 31 -14.27 11.07 -0.10
C ARG A 31 -12.81 11.01 -0.51
N GLN A 32 -12.04 12.01 -0.09
CA GLN A 32 -10.61 12.18 -0.36
C GLN A 32 -9.83 10.96 0.15
N ALA A 33 -9.78 9.89 -0.63
CA ALA A 33 -9.03 8.70 -0.29
C ALA A 33 -7.55 8.93 -0.66
N PRO A 34 -6.60 8.55 0.21
CA PRO A 34 -5.18 8.65 -0.09
C PRO A 34 -4.84 7.85 -1.35
N ASN A 35 -3.79 8.24 -2.09
CA ASN A 35 -3.37 7.50 -3.27
C ASN A 35 -2.68 6.18 -2.88
N LYS A 36 -3.48 5.13 -2.71
CA LYS A 36 -3.02 3.83 -2.20
C LYS A 36 -2.08 3.08 -3.16
N LYS A 37 -2.00 3.49 -4.44
CA LYS A 37 -1.08 2.93 -5.44
C LYS A 37 0.28 3.62 -5.45
N ALA A 38 0.39 4.83 -4.86
CA ALA A 38 1.62 5.60 -4.84
C ALA A 38 2.83 4.84 -4.26
N PRO A 39 2.74 4.13 -3.11
CA PRO A 39 3.89 3.41 -2.55
C PRO A 39 4.48 2.36 -3.51
N TRP A 40 3.60 1.64 -4.21
CA TRP A 40 3.99 0.62 -5.20
C TRP A 40 4.62 1.24 -6.44
N ASN A 41 4.02 2.33 -6.94
CA ASN A 41 4.53 3.05 -8.11
C ASN A 41 5.92 3.64 -7.82
N ILE A 42 6.11 4.25 -6.65
CA ILE A 42 7.39 4.80 -6.21
C ILE A 42 8.45 3.68 -6.10
N ALA A 43 8.10 2.55 -5.48
CA ALA A 43 9.00 1.41 -5.35
C ALA A 43 9.34 0.72 -6.69
N ALA A 44 8.59 1.01 -7.76
CA ALA A 44 8.85 0.48 -9.09
C ALA A 44 9.85 1.33 -9.90
N VAL A 45 10.05 2.61 -9.57
CA VAL A 45 10.86 3.55 -10.36
C VAL A 45 12.33 3.14 -10.45
N SER A 46 12.98 2.86 -9.32
CA SER A 46 14.39 2.48 -9.28
C SER A 46 14.73 1.68 -8.02
N ARG A 47 15.91 1.06 -7.97
CA ARG A 47 16.39 0.33 -6.77
C ARG A 47 16.57 1.27 -5.56
N SER A 48 17.09 2.47 -5.78
CA SER A 48 17.27 3.49 -4.74
C SER A 48 15.91 3.95 -4.20
N TRP A 49 14.96 4.28 -5.08
CA TRP A 49 13.61 4.69 -4.67
C TRP A 49 12.88 3.59 -3.92
N ARG A 50 13.05 2.34 -4.36
CA ARG A 50 12.52 1.18 -3.64
C ARG A 50 13.06 1.08 -2.22
N GLN A 51 14.36 1.28 -2.03
CA GLN A 51 14.98 1.22 -0.72
C GLN A 51 14.40 2.30 0.22
N ILE A 52 14.35 3.55 -0.26
CA ILE A 52 13.80 4.68 0.50
C ILE A 52 12.31 4.44 0.81
N ALA A 53 11.53 4.06 -0.20
CA ALA A 53 10.11 3.78 -0.02
C ALA A 53 9.87 2.66 1.00
N LEU A 54 10.64 1.57 0.95
CA LEU A 54 10.54 0.47 1.90
C LEU A 54 11.00 0.86 3.32
N SER A 55 11.89 1.85 3.49
CA SER A 55 12.27 2.38 4.80
C SER A 55 11.24 3.38 5.35
N THR A 56 10.53 4.10 4.49
CA THR A 56 9.49 5.06 4.87
C THR A 56 8.18 4.34 5.20
N ARG A 57 8.06 3.85 6.44
CA ARG A 57 6.88 3.09 6.89
C ARG A 57 5.55 3.82 6.67
N ARG A 58 5.52 5.15 6.80
CA ARG A 58 4.32 5.98 6.60
C ARG A 58 3.71 5.86 5.20
N LEU A 59 4.47 5.44 4.18
CA LEU A 59 3.94 5.17 2.84
C LEU A 59 2.98 3.97 2.83
N TRP A 60 3.17 3.02 3.73
CA TRP A 60 2.50 1.72 3.68
C TRP A 60 1.30 1.61 4.64
N THR A 61 0.98 2.68 5.37
CA THR A 61 -0.10 2.66 6.38
C THR A 61 -1.51 2.53 5.79
N ASN A 62 -1.69 2.84 4.50
CA ASN A 62 -2.96 2.68 3.81
C ASN A 62 -2.97 1.39 2.99
N ILE A 63 -3.75 0.41 3.43
CA ILE A 63 -3.95 -0.85 2.72
C ILE A 63 -5.22 -0.74 1.89
N ASP A 64 -5.08 -0.87 0.56
CA ASP A 64 -6.23 -1.03 -0.32
C ASP A 64 -6.51 -2.49 -0.57
N VAL A 65 -7.75 -2.88 -0.32
CA VAL A 65 -8.29 -4.16 -0.80
C VAL A 65 -9.31 -3.85 -1.89
N GLU A 66 -8.87 -3.10 -2.91
CA GLU A 66 -9.70 -2.77 -4.07
C GLU A 66 -10.13 -4.05 -4.79
N ASP A 67 -11.33 -4.03 -5.38
CA ASP A 67 -11.96 -5.11 -6.17
C ASP A 67 -11.18 -5.54 -7.43
N SER A 68 -9.94 -5.08 -7.59
CA SER A 68 -8.99 -5.55 -8.61
C SER A 68 -8.72 -7.06 -8.57
N HIS A 69 -9.16 -7.76 -7.52
CA HIS A 69 -9.08 -9.21 -7.44
C HIS A 69 -10.24 -9.85 -8.23
N THR A 70 -9.96 -10.38 -9.42
CA THR A 70 -10.82 -11.40 -10.02
C THR A 70 -10.57 -12.71 -9.28
N CYS A 71 -11.40 -13.02 -8.27
CA CYS A 71 -11.26 -14.23 -7.46
C CYS A 71 -11.38 -15.49 -8.32
N LYS A 72 -10.26 -15.98 -8.85
CA LYS A 72 -10.18 -17.32 -9.43
C LYS A 72 -9.98 -18.31 -8.28
N ARG A 73 -11.00 -19.13 -8.03
CA ARG A 73 -10.94 -20.20 -7.03
C ARG A 73 -10.63 -21.51 -7.71
N VAL A 74 -9.70 -22.26 -7.14
CA VAL A 74 -9.47 -23.67 -7.48
C VAL A 74 -9.66 -24.45 -6.19
N LYS A 75 -10.65 -25.36 -6.14
CA LYS A 75 -11.00 -26.13 -4.93
C LYS A 75 -11.26 -25.22 -3.71
N ASP A 76 -12.07 -24.17 -3.89
CA ASP A 76 -12.38 -23.15 -2.87
C ASP A 76 -11.21 -22.30 -2.34
N ILE A 77 -10.00 -22.48 -2.89
CA ILE A 77 -8.83 -21.68 -2.57
C ILE A 77 -8.66 -20.60 -3.64
N CYS A 78 -8.59 -19.34 -3.21
CA CYS A 78 -8.25 -18.24 -4.12
C CYS A 78 -6.76 -18.31 -4.47
N ILE A 79 -6.47 -18.48 -5.76
CA ILE A 79 -5.09 -18.56 -6.27
C ILE A 79 -4.47 -17.18 -6.51
N VAL A 80 -5.27 -16.11 -6.47
CA VAL A 80 -4.77 -14.73 -6.66
C VAL A 80 -4.18 -14.23 -5.34
N GLN A 81 -2.95 -14.63 -5.06
CA GLN A 81 -2.21 -14.29 -3.84
C GLN A 81 -1.68 -12.85 -3.83
N PHE A 82 -1.74 -12.13 -4.96
CA PHE A 82 -1.03 -10.87 -5.12
C PHE A 82 -1.44 -9.80 -4.07
N PRO A 83 -2.74 -9.54 -3.81
CA PRO A 83 -3.14 -8.59 -2.77
C PRO A 83 -2.71 -9.05 -1.36
N ILE A 84 -2.78 -10.36 -1.08
CA ILE A 84 -2.41 -10.95 0.21
C ILE A 84 -0.90 -10.83 0.46
N ILE A 85 -0.07 -11.09 -0.54
CA ILE A 85 1.39 -10.97 -0.45
C ILE A 85 1.78 -9.51 -0.20
N CYS A 86 1.15 -8.58 -0.91
CA CYS A 86 1.34 -7.15 -0.72
C CYS A 86 0.96 -6.72 0.71
N CYS A 87 -0.22 -7.14 1.19
CA CYS A 87 -0.65 -6.89 2.57
C CYS A 87 0.32 -7.49 3.59
N TYR A 88 0.77 -8.73 3.41
CA TYR A 88 1.69 -9.37 4.35
C TYR A 88 3.05 -8.63 4.42
N ARG A 89 3.56 -8.18 3.27
CA ARG A 89 4.78 -7.37 3.23
C ARG A 89 4.60 -6.02 3.91
N GLN A 90 3.49 -5.34 3.67
CA GLN A 90 3.15 -4.07 4.33
C GLN A 90 3.03 -4.27 5.86
N LEU A 91 2.28 -5.27 6.31
CA LEU A 91 2.09 -5.58 7.73
C LEU A 91 3.42 -5.89 8.43
N LYS A 92 4.30 -6.70 7.80
CA LYS A 92 5.64 -6.96 8.33
C LYS A 92 6.48 -5.69 8.51
N GLN A 93 6.25 -4.65 7.71
CA GLN A 93 6.96 -3.38 7.83
C GLN A 93 6.34 -2.43 8.87
N LEU A 94 5.08 -2.64 9.25
CA LEU A 94 4.27 -1.68 9.99
C LEU A 94 4.12 -2.03 11.48
N GLN A 95 4.96 -2.92 12.02
CA GLN A 95 4.86 -3.55 13.36
C GLN A 95 4.49 -2.64 14.56
N LEU A 96 4.45 -1.30 14.43
CA LEU A 96 4.08 -0.35 15.49
C LEU A 96 3.29 0.89 14.99
N LEU A 97 2.79 0.93 13.75
CA LEU A 97 2.11 2.11 13.19
C LEU A 97 0.61 1.85 12.99
N PRO A 98 -0.24 2.87 13.22
CA PRO A 98 -1.68 2.72 12.99
C PRO A 98 -1.93 2.43 11.51
N LEU A 99 -2.59 1.29 11.26
CA LEU A 99 -3.00 0.84 9.93
C LEU A 99 -4.36 1.44 9.59
N ASN A 100 -4.44 2.08 8.44
CA ASN A 100 -5.71 2.46 7.83
C ASN A 100 -6.05 1.42 6.76
N VAL A 101 -7.04 0.58 7.04
CA VAL A 101 -7.53 -0.44 6.12
C VAL A 101 -8.83 0.08 5.52
N ASP A 102 -8.78 0.56 4.29
CA ASP A 102 -9.96 1.00 3.57
C ASP A 102 -10.49 -0.14 2.70
N MET A 103 -11.78 -0.42 2.83
CA MET A 103 -12.46 -1.50 2.14
C MET A 103 -13.71 -0.99 1.47
N SER A 104 -13.65 -0.96 0.14
CA SER A 104 -14.82 -0.73 -0.69
C SER A 104 -15.63 -2.01 -0.93
N CYS A 105 -15.09 -3.22 -0.66
CA CYS A 105 -15.79 -4.48 -0.89
C CYS A 105 -15.38 -5.64 0.06
N VAL A 106 -16.30 -6.10 0.92
CA VAL A 106 -16.08 -7.19 1.91
C VAL A 106 -16.72 -8.52 1.48
N THR A 107 -17.20 -8.62 0.25
CA THR A 107 -18.00 -9.77 -0.21
C THR A 107 -17.18 -11.05 -0.39
N CYS A 108 -15.86 -10.95 -0.55
CA CYS A 108 -14.98 -12.10 -0.74
C CYS A 108 -14.32 -12.57 0.58
N LYS A 109 -14.34 -13.88 0.83
CA LYS A 109 -13.65 -14.55 1.96
C LYS A 109 -12.13 -14.26 1.99
N CYS A 110 -11.52 -13.89 0.86
CA CYS A 110 -10.11 -13.51 0.76
C CYS A 110 -9.84 -12.17 1.44
N ASN A 111 -10.71 -11.18 1.23
CA ASN A 111 -10.60 -9.86 1.87
C ASN A 111 -10.77 -9.99 3.39
N GLN A 112 -11.67 -10.89 3.82
CA GLN A 112 -11.83 -11.22 5.24
C GLN A 112 -10.57 -11.84 5.86
N SER A 113 -9.78 -12.59 5.09
CA SER A 113 -8.53 -13.18 5.59
C SER A 113 -7.46 -12.11 5.80
N VAL A 114 -7.35 -11.16 4.87
CA VAL A 114 -6.49 -9.97 5.04
C VAL A 114 -6.88 -9.18 6.29
N LEU A 115 -8.18 -9.00 6.53
CA LEU A 115 -8.66 -8.32 7.74
C LEU A 115 -8.27 -9.02 9.03
N ARG A 116 -8.41 -10.35 9.10
CA ARG A 116 -8.01 -11.09 10.30
C ARG A 116 -6.53 -10.92 10.59
N ILE A 117 -5.69 -10.92 9.55
CA ILE A 117 -4.24 -10.75 9.71
C ILE A 117 -3.93 -9.30 10.15
N ALA A 118 -4.55 -8.30 9.53
CA ALA A 118 -4.38 -6.90 9.90
C ALA A 118 -4.87 -6.62 11.34
N ALA A 119 -6.05 -7.14 11.71
CA ALA A 119 -6.60 -6.99 13.05
C ALA A 119 -5.75 -7.66 14.13
N ALA A 120 -5.16 -8.82 13.84
CA ALA A 120 -4.25 -9.51 14.77
C ALA A 120 -2.94 -8.74 15.02
N GLN A 121 -2.48 -7.95 14.04
CA GLN A 121 -1.30 -7.09 14.19
C GLN A 121 -1.57 -5.83 15.00
N CYS A 122 -2.81 -5.33 15.04
CA CYS A 122 -3.19 -4.16 15.85
C CYS A 122 -3.42 -4.47 17.34
N GLN A 123 -3.42 -5.75 17.74
CA GLN A 123 -3.67 -6.20 19.12
C GLN A 123 -2.39 -6.56 19.89
N GLN A 124 -1.21 -6.41 19.29
CA GLN A 124 0.10 -6.63 19.90
C GLN A 124 0.74 -5.30 20.30
#